data_AF-A0A2A2SG83-F1
#
_entry.id   AF-A0A2A2SG83-F1
#
_cell.length_a   1.000
_cell.length_b   1.000
_cell.length_c   1.000
_cell.angle_alpha   90.00
_cell.angle_beta   90.00
_cell.angle_gamma   90.00
#
_symmetry.space_group_name_H-M   'P 1'
#
loop_
_entity.id
_entity.type
_entity.pdbx_description
1 polymer ?
#
loop_
_entity_poly.entity_id
_entity_poly.type
_entity_poly.pdbx_seq_one_letter_code
_entity_poly.pdbx_strand_id
1 'polypeptide(L)'
;MLAVLNEVRAACDKLPVLRDAHAHVRGKGWTRVEDAAATPVGPLVAMGMEQGRALAKAQGGSIEADRGAYRKIVAGEELWLLLSGATIGGQVVHGCRVYDPGETRRITVKDVSAWLGREPVQTVDRPELLRGEWQPGINAGQDSFELFFVPDASPLRELIKLSGVAIKADWVGAPAASSPTSPQEKK
;
A
#
# COMPACT_ATOMS: atom_id res chain seq x y z
N MET A 1 -4.57 -17.48 -5.52
CA MET A 1 -4.80 -16.78 -4.24
C MET A 1 -3.68 -16.85 -3.20
N LEU A 2 -3.34 -18.01 -2.62
CA LEU A 2 -2.24 -18.07 -1.63
C LEU A 2 -0.90 -17.54 -2.19
N ALA A 3 -0.65 -17.75 -3.48
CA ALA A 3 0.51 -17.20 -4.19
C ALA A 3 0.54 -15.65 -4.18
N VAL A 4 -0.61 -14.99 -4.38
CA VAL A 4 -0.72 -13.52 -4.32
C VAL A 4 -0.43 -13.02 -2.91
N LEU A 5 -1.04 -13.61 -1.88
CA LEU A 5 -0.77 -13.24 -0.49
C LEU A 5 0.71 -13.41 -0.12
N ASN A 6 1.32 -14.53 -0.52
CA ASN A 6 2.74 -14.77 -0.30
C ASN A 6 3.63 -13.77 -1.03
N GLU A 7 3.29 -13.38 -2.25
CA GLU A 7 4.01 -12.33 -2.97
C GLU A 7 3.88 -10.98 -2.25
N VAL A 8 2.68 -10.62 -1.78
CA VAL A 8 2.47 -9.39 -1.01
C VAL A 8 3.36 -9.36 0.23
N ARG A 9 3.40 -10.46 1.01
CA ARG A 9 4.32 -10.56 2.15
C ARG A 9 5.77 -10.40 1.73
N ALA A 10 6.19 -11.05 0.65
CA ALA A 10 7.57 -10.97 0.19
C ALA A 10 7.97 -9.57 -0.28
N ALA A 11 7.05 -8.83 -0.90
CA ALA A 11 7.32 -7.50 -1.46
C ALA A 11 7.19 -6.38 -0.41
N CYS A 12 6.24 -6.51 0.52
CA CYS A 12 5.87 -5.45 1.45
C CYS A 12 6.48 -5.60 2.85
N ASP A 13 7.35 -6.58 3.15
CA ASP A 13 7.89 -6.79 4.50
C ASP A 13 8.92 -5.73 4.97
N LYS A 14 9.46 -4.91 4.06
CA LYS A 14 10.44 -3.84 4.36
C LYS A 14 9.90 -2.46 3.98
N LEU A 15 9.34 -1.74 4.95
CA LEU A 15 8.74 -0.42 4.75
C LEU A 15 9.33 0.76 5.55
N PRO A 16 10.13 0.61 6.62
CA PRO A 16 10.61 1.78 7.38
C PRO A 16 11.42 2.80 6.58
N VAL A 17 12.10 2.37 5.50
CA VAL A 17 12.90 3.25 4.64
C VAL A 17 12.48 3.03 3.18
N LEU A 18 11.85 4.04 2.58
CA LEU A 18 11.21 3.90 1.26
C LEU A 18 12.21 3.54 0.15
N ARG A 19 13.40 4.14 0.15
CA ARG A 19 14.49 3.77 -0.77
C ARG A 19 14.84 2.27 -0.70
N ASP A 20 14.90 1.72 0.51
CA ASP A 20 15.24 0.32 0.73
C ASP A 20 14.06 -0.58 0.34
N ALA A 21 12.83 -0.12 0.55
CA ALA A 21 11.62 -0.78 0.03
C ALA A 21 11.65 -0.88 -1.51
N HIS A 22 12.03 0.19 -2.21
CA HIS A 22 12.19 0.20 -3.66
C HIS A 22 13.22 -0.85 -4.14
N ALA A 23 14.37 -0.92 -3.47
CA ALA A 23 15.41 -1.90 -3.79
C ALA A 23 14.94 -3.33 -3.52
N HIS A 24 14.25 -3.52 -2.40
CA HIS A 24 13.72 -4.81 -1.98
C HIS A 24 12.66 -5.34 -2.96
N VAL A 25 11.67 -4.52 -3.32
CA VAL A 25 10.62 -4.87 -4.30
C VAL A 25 11.24 -5.28 -5.64
N ARG A 26 12.23 -4.52 -6.15
CA ARG A 26 12.97 -4.92 -7.37
C ARG A 26 13.72 -6.24 -7.19
N GLY A 27 14.35 -6.45 -6.04
CA GLY A 27 15.03 -7.71 -5.69
C GLY A 27 14.09 -8.91 -5.63
N LYS A 28 12.78 -8.70 -5.45
CA LYS A 28 11.73 -9.72 -5.56
C LYS A 28 11.20 -9.92 -6.98
N GLY A 29 11.80 -9.30 -7.98
CA GLY A 29 11.44 -9.48 -9.39
C GLY A 29 10.27 -8.59 -9.87
N TRP A 30 9.92 -7.56 -9.10
CA TRP A 30 8.97 -6.56 -9.57
C TRP A 30 9.63 -5.58 -10.54
N THR A 31 8.94 -5.29 -11.64
CA THR A 31 9.43 -4.36 -12.66
C THR A 31 8.86 -2.97 -12.40
N ARG A 32 9.71 -1.93 -12.35
CA ARG A 32 9.25 -0.55 -12.21
C ARG A 32 8.43 -0.14 -13.43
N VAL A 33 7.39 0.64 -13.18
CA VAL A 33 6.55 1.26 -14.19
C VAL A 33 6.89 2.75 -14.24
N GLU A 34 7.28 3.24 -15.40
CA GLU A 34 7.70 4.63 -15.59
C GLU A 34 6.50 5.58 -15.58
N ASP A 35 5.42 5.23 -16.29
CA ASP A 35 4.18 5.99 -16.30
C ASP A 35 3.04 5.18 -15.66
N ALA A 36 2.85 5.39 -14.36
CA ALA A 36 1.76 4.75 -13.62
C ALA A 36 0.37 5.21 -14.10
N ALA A 37 0.24 6.42 -14.68
CA ALA A 37 -1.03 6.95 -15.15
C ALA A 37 -1.54 6.20 -16.39
N ALA A 38 -0.63 5.62 -17.18
CA ALA A 38 -0.94 4.80 -18.35
C ALA A 38 -1.32 3.34 -18.01
N THR A 39 -1.54 3.01 -16.73
CA THR A 39 -1.81 1.63 -16.27
C THR A 39 -3.26 1.46 -15.82
N PRO A 40 -3.75 0.22 -15.64
CA PRO A 40 -5.07 -0.04 -15.04
C PRO A 40 -5.26 0.57 -13.65
N VAL A 41 -4.18 0.80 -12.88
CA VAL A 41 -4.24 1.45 -11.57
C VAL A 41 -4.02 2.97 -11.63
N GLY A 42 -3.81 3.55 -12.80
CA GLY A 42 -3.55 4.98 -13.00
C GLY A 42 -4.59 5.91 -12.38
N PRO A 43 -5.90 5.69 -12.59
CA PRO A 43 -6.95 6.48 -11.94
C PRO A 43 -6.88 6.44 -10.41
N LEU A 44 -6.58 5.26 -9.85
CA LEU A 44 -6.42 5.07 -8.40
C LEU A 44 -5.17 5.78 -7.87
N VAL A 45 -4.06 5.73 -8.61
CA VAL A 45 -2.82 6.48 -8.28
C VAL A 45 -3.10 7.98 -8.24
N ALA A 46 -3.80 8.51 -9.25
CA ALA A 46 -4.14 9.93 -9.32
C ALA A 46 -5.01 10.35 -8.12
N MET A 47 -6.07 9.59 -7.84
CA MET A 47 -6.95 9.83 -6.70
C MET A 47 -6.20 9.78 -5.36
N GLY A 48 -5.38 8.73 -5.14
CA GLY A 48 -4.60 8.57 -3.92
C GLY A 48 -3.60 9.71 -3.70
N MET A 49 -2.99 10.20 -4.77
CA MET A 49 -2.08 11.36 -4.71
C MET A 49 -2.79 12.65 -4.36
N GLU A 50 -3.97 12.90 -4.94
CA GLU A 50 -4.79 14.07 -4.61
C GLU A 50 -5.22 14.06 -3.13
N GLN A 51 -5.82 12.95 -2.69
CA GLN A 51 -6.30 12.79 -1.32
C GLN A 51 -5.15 12.83 -0.31
N GLY A 52 -4.04 12.14 -0.61
CA GLY A 52 -2.86 12.15 0.24
C GLY A 52 -2.27 13.55 0.41
N ARG A 53 -2.16 14.33 -0.67
CA ARG A 53 -1.69 15.73 -0.61
C ARG A 53 -2.62 16.60 0.21
N ALA A 54 -3.93 16.47 0.03
CA ALA A 54 -4.92 17.21 0.80
C ALA A 54 -4.82 16.90 2.30
N LEU A 55 -4.71 15.61 2.65
CA LEU A 55 -4.56 15.15 4.02
C LEU A 55 -3.24 15.62 4.66
N ALA A 56 -2.13 15.44 3.96
CA ALA A 56 -0.82 15.88 4.43
C ALA A 56 -0.81 17.39 4.67
N LYS A 57 -1.34 18.19 3.73
CA LYS A 57 -1.47 19.65 3.90
C LYS A 57 -2.32 20.01 5.11
N ALA A 58 -3.45 19.34 5.31
CA ALA A 58 -4.34 19.60 6.44
C ALA A 58 -3.69 19.30 7.80
N GLN A 59 -2.69 18.41 7.84
CA GLN A 59 -2.00 17.99 9.05
C GLN A 59 -0.54 18.47 9.12
N GLY A 60 -0.20 19.57 8.42
CA GLY A 60 1.13 20.18 8.49
C GLY A 60 2.27 19.30 7.95
N GLY A 61 1.96 18.43 6.99
CA GLY A 61 2.82 17.41 6.44
C GLY A 61 3.10 17.54 4.95
N SER A 62 3.69 16.50 4.36
CA SER A 62 4.02 16.45 2.93
C SER A 62 3.98 15.02 2.37
N ILE A 63 3.91 14.88 1.05
CA ILE A 63 4.06 13.59 0.35
C ILE A 63 5.51 13.45 -0.13
N GLU A 64 6.09 12.28 0.04
CA GLU A 64 7.45 12.00 -0.42
C GLU A 64 7.55 11.92 -1.94
N ALA A 65 8.71 12.36 -2.45
CA ALA A 65 9.00 12.36 -3.88
C ALA A 65 9.34 10.96 -4.40
N ASP A 66 10.04 10.14 -3.60
CA ASP A 66 10.51 8.80 -3.96
C ASP A 66 9.40 7.76 -3.85
N ARG A 67 8.32 7.96 -4.61
CA ARG A 67 7.21 6.99 -4.77
C ARG A 67 7.41 6.18 -6.04
N GLY A 68 6.74 5.03 -6.15
CA GLY A 68 6.85 4.23 -7.37
C GLY A 68 5.76 3.20 -7.57
N ALA A 69 5.46 2.96 -8.84
CA ALA A 69 4.60 1.89 -9.30
C ALA A 69 5.42 0.76 -9.89
N TYR A 70 4.91 -0.45 -9.73
CA TYR A 70 5.57 -1.69 -10.10
C TYR A 70 4.55 -2.68 -10.65
N ARG A 71 5.02 -3.61 -11.49
CA ARG A 71 4.21 -4.72 -11.99
C ARG A 71 4.92 -6.06 -11.85
N LYS A 72 4.14 -7.13 -11.69
CA LYS A 72 4.63 -8.51 -11.70
C LYS A 72 3.49 -9.48 -12.07
N ILE A 73 3.82 -10.52 -12.84
CA ILE A 73 2.90 -11.64 -13.07
C ILE A 73 3.10 -12.68 -11.97
N VAL A 74 2.02 -13.05 -11.27
CA VAL A 74 2.03 -14.07 -10.21
C VAL A 74 0.89 -15.05 -10.46
N ALA A 75 1.21 -16.34 -10.62
CA ALA A 75 0.20 -17.38 -10.88
C ALA A 75 -0.75 -17.05 -12.06
N GLY A 76 -0.26 -16.32 -13.07
CA GLY A 76 -1.03 -15.89 -14.24
C GLY A 76 -1.73 -14.53 -14.09
N GLU A 77 -1.61 -13.89 -12.94
CA GLU A 77 -2.32 -12.64 -12.58
C GLU A 77 -1.36 -11.47 -12.66
N GLU A 78 -1.78 -10.37 -13.30
CA GLU A 78 -0.98 -9.15 -13.36
C GLU A 78 -1.23 -8.29 -12.14
N LEU A 79 -0.28 -8.31 -11.21
CA LEU A 79 -0.33 -7.51 -10.00
C LEU A 79 0.37 -6.18 -10.21
N TRP A 80 -0.20 -5.15 -9.59
CA TRP A 80 0.34 -3.79 -9.56
C TRP A 80 0.68 -3.41 -8.13
N LEU A 81 1.90 -2.94 -7.88
CA LEU A 81 2.34 -2.53 -6.55
C LEU A 81 2.70 -1.05 -6.54
N LEU A 82 2.18 -0.33 -5.55
CA LEU A 82 2.48 1.07 -5.28
C LEU A 82 3.24 1.18 -3.95
N LEU A 83 4.42 1.79 -4.01
CA LEU A 83 5.14 2.28 -2.84
C LEU A 83 4.90 3.79 -2.71
N SER A 84 4.54 4.22 -1.50
CA SER A 84 4.23 5.61 -1.18
C SER A 84 4.80 6.00 0.17
N GLY A 85 5.20 7.26 0.33
CA GLY A 85 5.59 7.84 1.61
C GLY A 85 4.94 9.20 1.84
N ALA A 86 4.66 9.52 3.11
CA ALA A 86 4.15 10.80 3.53
C ALA A 86 4.58 11.13 4.96
N THR A 87 4.78 12.41 5.25
CA THR A 87 4.76 12.93 6.62
C THR A 87 3.38 13.50 6.90
N ILE A 88 2.72 13.06 7.97
CA ILE A 88 1.37 13.50 8.36
C ILE A 88 1.35 13.62 9.89
N GLY A 89 0.97 14.78 10.43
CA GLY A 89 0.85 14.95 11.89
C GLY A 89 2.16 14.72 12.66
N GLY A 90 3.31 14.99 12.02
CA GLY A 90 4.64 14.74 12.61
C GLY A 90 5.06 13.27 12.62
N GLN A 91 4.34 12.38 11.93
CA GLN A 91 4.71 10.97 11.72
C GLN A 91 5.04 10.72 10.27
N VAL A 92 5.95 9.77 10.01
CA VAL A 92 6.22 9.24 8.68
C VAL A 92 5.37 7.99 8.48
N VAL A 93 4.70 7.93 7.34
CA VAL A 93 3.87 6.80 6.91
C VAL A 93 4.41 6.29 5.58
N HIS A 94 4.85 5.05 5.55
CA HIS A 94 5.22 4.35 4.32
C HIS A 94 4.22 3.23 4.05
N GLY A 95 3.66 3.23 2.85
CA GLY A 95 2.68 2.24 2.43
C GLY A 95 3.16 1.41 1.26
N CYS A 96 2.81 0.12 1.29
CA CYS A 96 2.91 -0.81 0.19
C CYS A 96 1.51 -1.31 -0.14
N ARG A 97 1.04 -1.01 -1.35
CA ARG A 97 -0.29 -1.38 -1.81
C ARG A 97 -0.19 -2.25 -3.05
N VAL A 98 -0.76 -3.43 -3.00
CA VAL A 98 -0.83 -4.36 -4.14
C VAL A 98 -2.26 -4.43 -4.62
N TYR A 99 -2.44 -4.33 -5.93
CA TYR A 99 -3.72 -4.35 -6.62
C TYR A 99 -3.73 -5.50 -7.62
N ASP A 100 -4.88 -6.14 -7.71
CA ASP A 100 -5.22 -7.11 -8.75
C ASP A 100 -6.53 -6.64 -9.43
N PRO A 101 -6.45 -5.66 -10.36
CA PRO A 101 -7.62 -5.09 -11.00
C PRO A 101 -8.36 -6.12 -11.84
N GLY A 102 -9.67 -6.21 -11.67
CA GLY A 102 -10.52 -7.16 -12.39
C GLY A 102 -10.53 -8.58 -11.81
N GLU A 103 -9.82 -8.84 -10.71
CA GLU A 103 -9.97 -10.10 -9.97
C GLU A 103 -11.43 -10.29 -9.54
N THR A 104 -12.04 -11.40 -9.95
CA THR A 104 -13.44 -11.72 -9.64
C THR A 104 -13.57 -12.67 -8.45
N ARG A 105 -12.49 -13.38 -8.13
CA ARG A 105 -12.44 -14.33 -7.01
C ARG A 105 -12.23 -13.54 -5.73
N ARG A 106 -13.21 -13.68 -4.84
CA ARG A 106 -13.17 -13.04 -3.54
C ARG A 106 -12.12 -13.70 -2.63
N ILE A 107 -11.08 -12.96 -2.26
CA ILE A 107 -10.25 -13.30 -1.09
C ILE A 107 -11.10 -13.09 0.14
N THR A 108 -11.27 -14.11 0.99
CA THR A 108 -12.05 -13.95 2.21
C THR A 108 -11.15 -13.47 3.36
N VAL A 109 -11.77 -12.78 4.32
CA VAL A 109 -11.11 -12.46 5.60
C VAL A 109 -10.61 -13.73 6.28
N LYS A 110 -11.37 -14.83 6.21
CA LYS A 110 -10.96 -16.13 6.77
C LYS A 110 -9.67 -16.67 6.16
N ASP A 111 -9.50 -16.56 4.84
CA ASP A 111 -8.28 -17.01 4.16
C ASP A 111 -7.06 -16.20 4.63
N VAL A 112 -7.23 -14.90 4.77
CA VAL A 112 -6.18 -14.01 5.26
C VAL A 112 -5.89 -14.24 6.74
N SER A 113 -6.91 -14.43 7.58
CA SER A 113 -6.73 -14.76 9.00
C SER A 113 -5.94 -16.05 9.19
N ALA A 114 -6.29 -17.09 8.43
CA ALA A 114 -5.55 -18.35 8.43
C ALA A 114 -4.10 -18.17 7.97
N TRP A 115 -3.87 -17.34 6.95
CA TRP A 115 -2.53 -17.04 6.43
C TRP A 115 -1.66 -16.18 7.36
N LEU A 116 -2.28 -15.26 8.12
CA LEU A 116 -1.62 -14.41 9.13
C LEU A 116 -1.51 -15.08 10.50
N GLY A 117 -2.28 -16.14 10.75
CA GLY A 117 -2.37 -16.83 12.04
C GLY A 117 -3.11 -16.02 13.12
N ARG A 118 -3.97 -15.06 12.73
CA ARG A 118 -4.73 -14.21 13.66
C ARG A 118 -5.97 -13.60 13.01
N GLU A 119 -6.94 -13.23 13.83
CA GLU A 119 -8.16 -12.55 13.38
C GLU A 119 -7.96 -11.03 13.15
N PRO A 120 -8.79 -10.40 12.30
CA PRO A 120 -8.74 -8.97 12.09
C PRO A 120 -9.24 -8.20 13.31
N VAL A 121 -8.73 -6.98 13.48
CA VAL A 121 -9.27 -6.00 14.45
C VAL A 121 -10.57 -5.37 13.95
N GLN A 122 -10.79 -5.36 12.63
CA GLN A 122 -12.02 -4.86 12.03
C GLN A 122 -12.39 -5.63 10.77
N THR A 123 -13.69 -5.89 10.58
CA THR A 123 -14.24 -6.46 9.35
C THR A 123 -15.46 -5.67 8.90
N VAL A 124 -15.56 -5.42 7.60
CA VAL A 124 -16.76 -4.95 6.92
C VAL A 124 -17.05 -5.95 5.81
N ASP A 125 -18.18 -6.63 5.87
CA ASP A 125 -18.60 -7.59 4.85
C ASP A 125 -19.99 -7.20 4.34
N ARG A 126 -20.03 -6.63 3.14
CA ARG A 126 -21.25 -6.20 2.46
C ARG A 126 -21.21 -6.63 0.99
N PRO A 127 -22.37 -6.73 0.32
CA PRO A 127 -22.42 -7.07 -1.11
C PRO A 127 -21.55 -6.17 -1.99
N GLU A 128 -21.36 -4.90 -1.61
CA GLU A 128 -20.60 -3.91 -2.37
C GLU A 128 -19.11 -3.87 -2.03
N LEU A 129 -18.71 -4.41 -0.87
CA LEU A 129 -17.35 -4.30 -0.33
C LEU A 129 -17.09 -5.35 0.74
N LEU A 130 -15.96 -6.04 0.60
CA LEU A 130 -15.30 -6.71 1.73
C LEU A 130 -14.07 -5.89 2.15
N ARG A 131 -13.93 -5.62 3.44
CA ARG A 131 -12.72 -5.10 4.08
C ARG A 131 -12.38 -5.94 5.31
N GLY A 132 -11.10 -6.29 5.45
CA GLY A 132 -10.53 -6.79 6.70
C GLY A 132 -9.32 -5.95 7.08
N GLU A 133 -9.14 -5.69 8.37
CA GLU A 133 -7.99 -4.96 8.90
C GLU A 133 -7.33 -5.75 10.02
N TRP A 134 -6.02 -5.90 9.98
CA TRP A 134 -5.21 -6.59 10.98
C TRP A 134 -4.17 -5.64 11.56
N GLN A 135 -3.98 -5.74 12.87
CA GLN A 135 -2.91 -5.06 13.60
C GLN A 135 -2.18 -6.07 14.51
N PRO A 136 -0.83 -6.09 14.55
CA PRO A 136 0.07 -5.35 13.66
C PRO A 136 -0.14 -5.75 12.18
N GLY A 137 0.60 -5.13 11.26
CA GLY A 137 0.56 -5.47 9.83
C GLY A 137 1.08 -6.88 9.51
N ILE A 138 1.64 -7.12 8.33
CA ILE A 138 2.11 -8.47 7.91
C ILE A 138 3.08 -9.07 8.94
N ASN A 139 3.91 -8.22 9.57
CA ASN A 139 4.80 -8.56 10.66
C ASN A 139 4.70 -7.53 11.80
N ALA A 140 5.31 -7.82 12.94
CA ALA A 140 5.28 -6.97 14.13
C ALA A 140 5.94 -5.58 13.96
N GLY A 141 6.74 -5.41 12.90
CA GLY A 141 7.34 -4.12 12.56
C GLY A 141 6.41 -3.21 11.74
N GLN A 142 5.20 -3.65 11.39
CA GLN A 142 4.24 -2.87 10.61
C GLN A 142 3.04 -2.44 11.46
N ASP A 143 2.47 -1.30 11.11
CA ASP A 143 1.33 -0.71 11.80
C ASP A 143 0.05 -1.49 11.48
N SER A 144 -0.28 -1.61 10.20
CA SER A 144 -1.53 -2.21 9.74
C SER A 144 -1.36 -3.02 8.46
N PHE A 145 -2.26 -3.99 8.29
CA PHE A 145 -2.48 -4.72 7.06
C PHE A 145 -3.96 -4.73 6.74
N GLU A 146 -4.33 -4.44 5.50
CA GLU A 146 -5.73 -4.39 5.07
C GLU A 146 -5.95 -5.18 3.79
N LEU A 147 -7.07 -5.89 3.74
CA LEU A 147 -7.63 -6.49 2.55
C LEU A 147 -8.87 -5.70 2.14
N PHE A 148 -8.98 -5.40 0.85
CA PHE A 148 -10.18 -4.91 0.20
C PHE A 148 -10.53 -5.82 -0.97
N PHE A 149 -11.81 -6.11 -1.14
CA PHE A 149 -12.36 -6.69 -2.36
C PHE A 149 -13.61 -5.92 -2.77
N VAL A 150 -13.58 -5.38 -3.99
CA VAL A 150 -14.67 -4.62 -4.60
C VAL A 150 -15.20 -5.42 -5.78
N PRO A 151 -16.39 -6.03 -5.68
CA PRO A 151 -17.00 -6.75 -6.80
C PRO A 151 -17.20 -5.85 -8.02
N ASP A 152 -17.17 -6.41 -9.22
CA ASP A 152 -17.32 -5.60 -10.44
C ASP A 152 -18.68 -4.90 -10.53
N ALA A 153 -19.74 -5.53 -10.01
CA ALA A 153 -21.08 -4.95 -9.94
C ALA A 153 -21.24 -3.90 -8.81
N SER A 154 -20.21 -3.65 -8.01
CA SER A 154 -20.29 -2.72 -6.89
C SER A 154 -20.44 -1.27 -7.37
N PRO A 155 -21.39 -0.49 -6.83
CA PRO A 155 -21.48 0.93 -7.11
C PRO A 155 -20.24 1.70 -6.60
N LEU A 156 -19.45 1.12 -5.70
CA LEU A 156 -18.24 1.74 -5.15
C LEU A 156 -17.09 1.79 -6.15
N ARG A 157 -17.15 1.06 -7.27
CA ARG A 157 -16.14 1.12 -8.34
C ARG A 157 -15.86 2.55 -8.80
N GLU A 158 -16.91 3.37 -8.91
CA GLU A 158 -16.77 4.76 -9.34
C GLU A 158 -16.10 5.66 -8.30
N LEU A 159 -16.21 5.32 -7.01
CA LEU A 159 -15.58 6.07 -5.94
C LEU A 159 -14.14 5.61 -5.69
N ILE A 160 -13.91 4.30 -5.66
CA ILE A 160 -12.62 3.69 -5.32
C ILE A 160 -11.71 3.61 -6.56
N LYS A 161 -12.28 3.72 -7.76
CA LYS A 161 -11.59 3.58 -9.06
C LYS A 161 -10.91 2.22 -9.22
N LEU A 162 -11.53 1.19 -8.65
CA LEU A 162 -11.09 -0.20 -8.67
C LEU A 162 -12.29 -1.14 -8.59
N SER A 163 -12.30 -2.18 -9.43
CA SER A 163 -12.93 -3.47 -9.13
C SER A 163 -11.83 -4.53 -9.02
N GLY A 164 -11.99 -5.48 -8.11
CA GLY A 164 -11.00 -6.51 -7.80
C GLY A 164 -10.44 -6.42 -6.39
N VAL A 165 -9.19 -6.85 -6.22
CA VAL A 165 -8.51 -6.93 -4.92
C VAL A 165 -7.57 -5.75 -4.74
N ALA A 166 -7.56 -5.17 -3.53
CA ALA A 166 -6.47 -4.32 -3.06
C ALA A 166 -6.00 -4.81 -1.69
N ILE A 167 -4.69 -4.89 -1.51
CA ILE A 167 -4.06 -5.27 -0.26
C ILE A 167 -3.08 -4.17 0.13
N LYS A 168 -3.08 -3.79 1.39
CA LYS A 168 -2.28 -2.69 1.92
C LYS A 168 -1.48 -3.15 3.13
N ALA A 169 -0.24 -2.72 3.22
CA ALA A 169 0.57 -2.81 4.42
C ALA A 169 1.20 -1.44 4.68
N ASP A 170 1.07 -0.94 5.91
CA ASP A 170 1.65 0.35 6.29
C ASP A 170 2.67 0.19 7.41
N TRP A 171 3.68 1.04 7.36
CA TRP A 171 4.56 1.34 8.47
C TRP A 171 4.32 2.79 8.90
N VAL A 172 4.25 3.01 10.21
CA VAL A 172 4.16 4.34 10.81
C VAL A 172 5.29 4.49 11.82
N GLY A 173 5.98 5.63 11.80
CA GLY A 173 7.03 5.91 12.77
C GLY A 173 7.38 7.38 12.87
N ALA A 174 8.36 7.69 13.74
CA ALA A 174 8.86 9.04 13.88
C ALA A 174 9.66 9.45 12.62
N PRO A 175 9.64 10.73 12.23
CA PRO A 175 10.58 11.27 11.26
C PRO A 175 12.00 11.01 11.72
N ALA A 176 12.89 10.63 10.80
CA ALA A 176 14.30 10.61 11.10
C ALA A 176 14.69 11.98 11.66
N ALA A 177 15.34 12.01 12.83
CA ALA A 177 15.80 13.26 13.41
C ALA A 177 16.66 13.98 12.36
N SER A 178 16.26 15.18 11.95
CA SER A 178 17.08 16.03 11.10
C SER A 178 18.43 16.18 11.79
N SER A 179 19.51 15.74 11.14
CA SER A 179 20.85 15.96 11.67
C SER A 179 21.02 17.44 12.00
N PRO A 180 21.57 17.81 13.16
CA PRO A 180 21.73 19.21 13.53
C PRO A 180 22.57 19.89 12.44
N THR A 181 22.00 20.91 11.80
CA THR A 181 22.71 21.81 10.90
C THR A 181 23.91 22.36 11.68
N SER A 182 25.13 21.99 11.27
CA SER A 182 26.34 22.56 11.86
C SER A 182 26.25 24.09 11.78
N PRO A 183 26.54 24.84 12.86
CA PRO A 183 26.54 26.29 12.80
C PRO A 183 27.53 26.72 11.72
N GLN A 184 27.08 27.50 10.74
CA GLN A 184 27.99 28.22 9.87
C GLN A 184 28.82 29.17 10.74
N GLU A 185 30.10 28.87 10.91
CA GLU A 185 31.08 29.83 11.41
C GLU A 185 31.07 31.04 10.47
N LYS A 186 30.54 32.16 10.96
CA LYS A 186 30.79 33.47 10.37
C LYS A 186 32.28 33.77 10.54
N LYS A 187 33.00 33.88 9.42
CA LYS A 187 34.28 34.60 9.35
C LYS A 187 34.01 36.05 8.96
#